data_AF-A0A1M4V6S6-F1
#
_entry.id   AF-A0A1M4V6S6-F1
#
_cell.length_a   1.000
_cell.length_b   1.000
_cell.length_c   1.000
_cell.angle_alpha   90.00
_cell.angle_beta   90.00
_cell.angle_gamma   90.00
#
_symmetry.space_group_name_H-M   'P 1'
#
loop_
_entity.id
_entity.type
_entity.pdbx_description
1 polymer ?
#
loop_
_entity_poly.entity_id
_entity_poly.type
_entity_poly.pdbx_seq_one_letter_code
_entity_poly.pdbx_strand_id
1 'polypeptide(L)'
;MIQAGQYITDGTCVWIVDDIRDGDRVGDVVFHSVLLPGHILADGAALADVSTDYPRLLSWARANNMITLDSTDMGKYYYDSEADTLRVPKADDGRFIEGSTTAGTAKNAGLPNIKGDLGRLAQGTNGALPNGAFYTNGVTPVGFYSGNDVRGWTMSYFDASRSNSIYSDSVTTVQPKALTSIAQIKY
;
A
#
# COMPACT_ATOMS: atom_id res chain seq x y z
N MET A 1 -28.87 19.45 15.75
CA MET A 1 -29.43 18.29 15.03
C MET A 1 -28.68 17.08 15.53
N ILE A 2 -29.36 15.99 15.89
CA ILE A 2 -28.69 14.76 16.38
C ILE A 2 -28.03 14.04 15.19
N GLN A 3 -26.80 13.54 15.36
CA GLN A 3 -26.03 12.85 14.31
C GLN A 3 -25.60 11.45 14.77
N ALA A 4 -25.40 10.53 13.82
CA ALA A 4 -24.81 9.22 14.12
C ALA A 4 -23.38 9.38 14.67
N GLY A 5 -23.03 8.58 15.67
CA GLY A 5 -21.80 8.71 16.45
C GLY A 5 -21.90 9.67 17.63
N GLN A 6 -22.99 10.42 17.78
CA GLN A 6 -23.15 11.36 18.89
C GLN A 6 -23.48 10.63 20.20
N TYR A 7 -22.70 10.93 21.24
CA TYR A 7 -23.01 10.52 22.61
C TYR A 7 -24.06 11.44 23.26
N ILE A 8 -25.01 10.83 23.96
CA ILE A 8 -26.06 11.49 24.74
C ILE A 8 -25.94 11.00 26.18
N THR A 9 -25.86 11.92 27.13
CA THR A 9 -25.73 11.60 28.55
C THR A 9 -26.97 12.03 29.32
N ASP A 10 -27.43 11.18 30.24
CA ASP A 10 -28.45 11.50 31.26
C ASP A 10 -28.04 10.87 32.59
N GLY A 11 -27.58 11.72 33.52
CA GLY A 11 -26.93 11.27 34.74
C GLY A 11 -25.69 10.42 34.45
N THR A 12 -25.72 9.14 34.86
CA THR A 12 -24.65 8.17 34.61
C THR A 12 -24.88 7.31 33.36
N CYS A 13 -26.05 7.42 32.73
CA CYS A 13 -26.34 6.67 31.51
C CYS A 13 -25.74 7.37 30.30
N VAL A 14 -25.13 6.58 29.41
CA VAL A 14 -24.54 7.06 28.16
C VAL A 14 -25.15 6.26 27.02
N TRP A 15 -25.80 6.95 26.09
CA TRP A 15 -26.27 6.38 24.82
C TRP A 15 -25.45 6.93 23.67
N ILE A 16 -25.43 6.20 22.57
CA ILE A 16 -24.91 6.66 21.29
C ILE A 16 -26.01 6.55 20.25
N VAL A 17 -26.08 7.54 19.38
CA VAL A 17 -26.95 7.48 18.21
C VAL A 17 -26.22 6.68 17.15
N ASP A 18 -26.74 5.52 16.79
CA ASP A 18 -26.17 4.68 15.73
C ASP A 18 -27.15 4.60 14.55
N ASP A 19 -26.63 4.71 13.33
CA ASP A 19 -27.43 4.44 12.14
C ASP A 19 -27.28 2.97 11.77
N ILE A 20 -28.26 2.18 12.16
CA ILE A 20 -28.26 0.73 11.92
C ILE A 20 -28.35 0.34 10.44
N ARG A 21 -28.67 1.29 9.54
CA ARG A 21 -28.79 1.02 8.10
C ARG A 21 -27.43 0.91 7.43
N ASP A 22 -26.38 1.46 8.04
CA ASP A 22 -25.02 1.42 7.51
C ASP A 22 -24.48 -0.02 7.51
N GLY A 23 -24.92 -0.86 8.46
CA GLY A 23 -24.54 -2.27 8.56
C GLY A 23 -23.12 -2.53 9.08
N ASP A 24 -22.28 -1.50 9.12
CA ASP A 24 -20.89 -1.54 9.59
C ASP A 24 -20.80 -1.68 11.12
N ARG A 25 -19.87 -2.51 11.58
CA ARG A 25 -19.58 -2.72 13.01
C ARG A 25 -18.36 -1.89 13.41
N VAL A 26 -18.31 -1.52 14.70
CA VAL A 26 -17.14 -0.82 15.26
C VAL A 26 -15.86 -1.57 14.94
N GLY A 27 -14.87 -0.85 14.40
CA GLY A 27 -13.58 -1.38 13.97
C GLY A 27 -13.54 -1.89 12.52
N ASP A 28 -14.67 -1.97 11.82
CA ASP A 28 -14.70 -2.32 10.40
C ASP A 28 -13.97 -1.23 9.58
N VAL A 29 -13.10 -1.68 8.68
CA VAL A 29 -12.44 -0.82 7.69
C VAL A 29 -13.22 -0.94 6.38
N VAL A 30 -13.87 0.13 5.98
CA VAL A 30 -14.73 0.17 4.79
C VAL A 30 -14.29 1.25 3.83
N PHE A 31 -14.68 1.08 2.56
CA PHE A 31 -14.34 2.02 1.49
C PHE A 31 -15.61 2.68 0.96
N HIS A 32 -15.67 4.01 1.04
CA HIS A 32 -16.78 4.80 0.51
C HIS A 32 -16.30 6.01 -0.31
N SER A 33 -17.19 6.57 -1.13
CA SER A 33 -16.89 7.77 -1.92
C SER A 33 -16.80 9.05 -1.09
N VAL A 34 -17.31 9.03 0.14
CA VAL A 34 -17.33 10.14 1.11
C VAL A 34 -17.08 9.59 2.51
N LEU A 35 -16.58 10.43 3.43
CA LEU A 35 -16.49 10.11 4.84
C LEU A 35 -17.91 10.11 5.45
N LEU A 36 -18.32 8.99 6.03
CA LEU A 36 -19.65 8.83 6.62
C LEU A 36 -19.66 9.29 8.09
N PRO A 37 -20.80 9.81 8.61
CA PRO A 37 -20.98 10.03 10.04
C PRO A 37 -20.70 8.76 10.85
N GLY A 38 -20.14 8.91 12.06
CA GLY A 38 -19.72 7.77 12.89
C GLY A 38 -18.50 7.00 12.34
N HIS A 39 -17.77 7.57 11.38
CA HIS A 39 -16.51 7.03 10.88
C HIS A 39 -15.37 8.05 10.98
N ILE A 40 -14.16 7.54 11.07
CA ILE A 40 -12.90 8.30 11.00
C ILE A 40 -12.06 7.80 9.83
N LEU A 41 -11.12 8.61 9.34
CA LEU A 41 -10.19 8.16 8.30
C LEU A 41 -9.28 7.04 8.81
N ALA A 42 -8.94 6.11 7.94
CA ALA A 42 -7.87 5.13 8.17
C ALA A 42 -6.53 5.69 7.64
N ASP A 43 -6.10 6.85 8.15
CA ASP A 43 -4.96 7.63 7.59
C ASP A 43 -3.66 7.53 8.40
N GLY A 44 -3.70 6.77 9.50
CA GLY A 44 -2.60 6.69 10.45
C GLY A 44 -2.48 7.86 11.41
N ALA A 45 -3.47 8.76 11.48
CA ALA A 45 -3.49 9.87 12.43
C ALA A 45 -3.72 9.41 13.88
N ALA A 46 -3.27 10.24 14.83
CA ALA A 46 -3.57 10.05 16.26
C ALA A 46 -4.86 10.79 16.62
N LEU A 47 -5.83 10.07 17.15
CA LEU A 47 -7.04 10.63 17.77
C LEU A 47 -6.70 11.04 19.21
N ALA A 48 -7.16 12.21 19.64
CA ALA A 48 -7.09 12.65 21.03
C ALA A 48 -8.36 12.29 21.80
N ASP A 49 -8.28 12.37 23.14
CA ASP A 49 -9.40 12.17 24.06
C ASP A 49 -10.17 10.85 23.82
N VAL A 50 -9.44 9.81 23.41
CA VAL A 50 -10.03 8.56 22.88
C VAL A 50 -10.86 7.82 23.93
N SER A 51 -10.53 7.97 25.21
CA SER A 51 -11.33 7.38 26.30
C SER A 51 -12.73 8.01 26.43
N THR A 52 -12.92 9.23 25.92
CA THR A 52 -14.18 9.99 26.03
C THR A 52 -14.92 10.07 24.70
N ASP A 53 -14.21 10.40 23.62
CA ASP A 53 -14.81 10.65 22.30
C ASP A 53 -14.95 9.38 21.45
N TYR A 54 -14.09 8.38 21.69
CA TYR A 54 -14.07 7.11 20.95
C TYR A 54 -14.03 5.85 21.85
N PRO A 55 -14.81 5.77 22.96
CA PRO A 55 -14.69 4.70 23.94
C PRO A 55 -15.06 3.32 23.39
N ARG A 56 -15.96 3.24 22.39
CA ARG A 56 -16.35 1.98 21.73
C ARG A 56 -15.20 1.44 20.90
N LEU A 57 -14.60 2.28 20.04
CA LEU A 57 -13.43 1.91 19.25
C LEU A 57 -12.25 1.46 20.12
N LEU A 58 -11.91 2.21 21.18
CA LEU A 58 -10.84 1.85 22.10
C LEU A 58 -11.10 0.49 22.76
N SER A 59 -12.33 0.27 23.24
CA SER A 59 -12.72 -0.99 23.89
C SER A 59 -12.69 -2.15 22.91
N TRP A 60 -13.18 -1.96 21.68
CA TRP A 60 -13.14 -2.96 20.62
C TRP A 60 -11.69 -3.32 20.26
N ALA A 61 -10.81 -2.33 20.09
CA ALA A 61 -9.43 -2.55 19.69
C ALA A 61 -8.67 -3.37 20.75
N ARG A 62 -8.91 -3.08 22.04
CA ARG A 62 -8.37 -3.87 23.17
C ARG A 62 -8.92 -5.30 23.19
N ALA A 63 -10.23 -5.46 23.06
CA ALA A 63 -10.89 -6.77 23.12
C ALA A 63 -10.48 -7.71 21.98
N ASN A 64 -10.12 -7.16 20.82
CA ASN A 64 -9.79 -7.92 19.61
C ASN A 64 -8.28 -7.98 19.31
N ASN A 65 -7.42 -7.65 20.29
CA ASN A 65 -5.96 -7.69 20.13
C ASN A 65 -5.43 -6.86 18.94
N MET A 66 -6.08 -5.72 18.70
CA MET A 66 -5.77 -4.75 17.65
C MET A 66 -4.93 -3.57 18.16
N ILE A 67 -4.56 -3.56 19.45
CA ILE A 67 -3.56 -2.63 20.00
C ILE A 67 -2.15 -3.20 19.79
N THR A 68 -1.21 -2.34 19.43
CA THR A 68 0.22 -2.62 19.34
C THR A 68 1.01 -1.71 20.28
N LEU A 69 2.19 -2.17 20.70
CA LEU A 69 3.17 -1.37 21.46
C LEU A 69 4.19 -0.69 20.53
N ASP A 70 4.20 -1.06 19.24
CA ASP A 70 5.09 -0.47 18.25
C ASP A 70 4.44 0.78 17.63
N SER A 71 4.93 1.95 17.98
CA SER A 71 4.42 3.22 17.46
C SER A 71 4.58 3.37 15.94
N THR A 72 5.35 2.51 15.28
CA THR A 72 5.55 2.49 13.81
C THR A 72 4.62 1.53 13.07
N ASP A 73 3.88 0.66 13.76
CA ASP A 73 2.97 -0.32 13.17
C ASP A 73 1.84 0.34 12.38
N MET A 74 1.73 0.09 11.07
CA MET A 74 0.72 0.74 10.24
C MET A 74 -0.59 -0.05 10.13
N GLY A 75 -0.67 -1.28 10.63
CA GLY A 75 -1.83 -2.17 10.48
C GLY A 75 -2.69 -2.28 11.74
N LYS A 76 -2.13 -1.96 12.91
CA LYS A 76 -2.83 -1.95 14.20
C LYS A 76 -2.93 -0.55 14.80
N TYR A 77 -3.75 -0.42 15.82
CA TYR A 77 -3.85 0.81 16.59
C TYR A 77 -2.71 0.90 17.60
N TYR A 78 -2.15 2.08 17.77
CA TYR A 78 -1.19 2.35 18.85
C TYR A 78 -1.86 3.23 19.89
N TYR A 79 -2.05 2.71 21.11
CA TYR A 79 -2.68 3.44 22.22
C TYR A 79 -1.63 3.97 23.18
N ASP A 80 -1.59 5.28 23.35
CA ASP A 80 -0.82 5.96 24.39
C ASP A 80 -1.76 6.31 25.55
N SER A 81 -1.62 5.60 26.67
CA SER A 81 -2.45 5.81 27.86
C SER A 81 -2.12 7.07 28.64
N GLU A 82 -0.90 7.59 28.51
CA GLU A 82 -0.49 8.81 29.23
C GLU A 82 -1.03 10.05 28.51
N ALA A 83 -1.01 10.03 27.18
CA ALA A 83 -1.56 11.10 26.35
C ALA A 83 -3.05 10.94 26.00
N ASP A 84 -3.66 9.81 26.36
CA ASP A 84 -5.00 9.37 25.94
C ASP A 84 -5.22 9.50 24.42
N THR A 85 -4.25 9.02 23.64
CA THR A 85 -4.32 9.04 22.17
C THR A 85 -4.37 7.65 21.57
N LEU A 86 -5.06 7.52 20.43
CA LEU A 86 -5.12 6.28 19.66
C LEU A 86 -4.75 6.57 18.21
N ARG A 87 -3.55 6.14 17.80
CA ARG A 87 -3.18 6.15 16.38
C ARG A 87 -3.93 5.05 15.66
N VAL A 88 -4.62 5.39 14.58
CA VAL A 88 -5.38 4.42 13.78
C VAL A 88 -4.50 3.67 12.77
N PRO A 89 -4.94 2.53 12.22
CA PRO A 89 -4.32 1.91 11.07
C PRO A 89 -4.28 2.85 9.87
N LYS A 90 -3.25 2.67 9.02
CA LYS A 90 -3.05 3.44 7.80
C LYS A 90 -3.42 2.59 6.59
N ALA A 91 -4.42 3.02 5.84
CA ALA A 91 -4.95 2.40 4.63
C ALA A 91 -5.16 3.42 3.49
N ASP A 92 -4.78 4.68 3.68
CA ASP A 92 -4.93 5.78 2.72
C ASP A 92 -3.70 6.00 1.80
N ASP A 93 -2.62 5.24 1.98
CA ASP A 93 -1.37 5.37 1.22
C ASP A 93 -1.32 4.54 -0.07
N GLY A 94 -2.48 4.15 -0.59
CA GLY A 94 -2.60 3.35 -1.82
C GLY A 94 -2.39 1.85 -1.61
N ARG A 95 -2.26 1.37 -0.37
CA ARG A 95 -2.20 -0.06 -0.06
C ARG A 95 -3.54 -0.76 -0.33
N PHE A 96 -3.44 -2.04 -0.68
CA PHE A 96 -4.59 -2.93 -0.82
C PHE A 96 -4.88 -3.65 0.51
N ILE A 97 -6.16 -3.90 0.81
CA ILE A 97 -6.56 -4.77 1.94
C ILE A 97 -6.71 -6.19 1.43
N GLU A 98 -5.80 -7.07 1.87
CA GLU A 98 -5.84 -8.50 1.54
C GLU A 98 -6.34 -9.36 2.70
N GLY A 99 -6.98 -10.48 2.37
CA GLY A 99 -7.43 -11.46 3.35
C GLY A 99 -6.27 -12.22 4.01
N SER A 100 -6.41 -12.49 5.30
CA SER A 100 -5.41 -13.20 6.11
C SER A 100 -6.10 -13.85 7.31
N THR A 101 -5.49 -14.87 7.91
CA THR A 101 -5.93 -15.42 9.20
C THR A 101 -5.53 -14.52 10.38
N THR A 102 -4.65 -13.55 10.14
CA THR A 102 -4.18 -12.58 11.14
C THR A 102 -4.46 -11.17 10.65
N ALA A 103 -5.24 -10.41 11.43
CA ALA A 103 -5.55 -9.01 11.14
C ALA A 103 -4.42 -8.06 11.57
N GLY A 104 -4.32 -6.92 10.89
CA GLY A 104 -3.41 -5.83 11.24
C GLY A 104 -1.95 -6.04 10.87
N THR A 105 -1.61 -7.00 10.00
CA THR A 105 -0.26 -7.11 9.45
C THR A 105 -0.08 -6.14 8.29
N ALA A 106 0.69 -5.08 8.49
CA ALA A 106 1.10 -4.20 7.41
C ALA A 106 2.16 -4.89 6.53
N LYS A 107 2.00 -4.80 5.21
CA LYS A 107 2.94 -5.35 4.23
C LYS A 107 3.36 -4.27 3.24
N ASN A 108 4.66 -4.22 2.96
CA ASN A 108 5.20 -3.39 1.90
C ASN A 108 5.00 -4.07 0.54
N ALA A 109 5.04 -3.27 -0.53
CA ALA A 109 5.12 -3.81 -1.88
C ALA A 109 6.33 -4.75 -1.99
N GLY A 110 6.12 -5.90 -2.63
CA GLY A 110 7.15 -6.90 -2.83
C GLY A 110 6.94 -7.63 -4.13
N LEU A 111 8.04 -7.86 -4.85
CA LEU A 111 8.07 -8.73 -6.02
C LEU A 111 9.12 -9.81 -5.79
N PRO A 112 8.90 -11.04 -6.26
CA PRO A 112 9.96 -12.03 -6.35
C PRO A 112 11.15 -11.47 -7.12
N ASN A 113 12.36 -11.86 -6.70
CA ASN A 113 13.56 -11.47 -7.40
C ASN A 113 13.59 -12.09 -8.81
N ILE A 114 13.86 -11.27 -9.84
CA ILE A 114 14.03 -11.72 -11.22
C ILE A 114 15.53 -11.87 -11.48
N LYS A 115 16.00 -13.11 -11.60
CA LYS A 115 17.42 -13.43 -11.86
C LYS A 115 17.59 -14.20 -13.16
N GLY A 116 18.72 -13.98 -13.82
CA GLY A 116 19.17 -14.71 -15.00
C GLY A 116 20.59 -14.27 -15.39
N ASP A 117 21.29 -15.08 -16.16
CA ASP A 117 22.62 -14.77 -16.67
C ASP A 117 22.55 -14.38 -18.15
N LEU A 118 23.15 -13.26 -18.51
CA LEU A 118 23.38 -12.88 -19.90
C LEU A 118 24.83 -13.19 -20.27
N GLY A 119 25.03 -14.17 -21.15
CA GLY A 119 26.35 -14.59 -21.64
C GLY A 119 27.00 -13.62 -22.63
N ARG A 120 28.09 -14.04 -23.28
CA ARG A 120 28.76 -13.26 -24.34
C ARG A 120 27.82 -13.08 -25.54
N LEU A 121 27.28 -11.88 -25.73
CA LEU A 121 26.50 -11.50 -26.91
C LEU A 121 27.48 -11.17 -28.06
N ALA A 122 28.05 -12.20 -28.69
CA ALA A 122 28.97 -12.04 -29.81
C ALA A 122 28.21 -11.88 -31.14
N GLN A 123 28.56 -10.87 -31.93
CA GLN A 123 28.04 -10.69 -33.28
C GLN A 123 28.61 -11.80 -34.19
N GLY A 124 27.73 -12.71 -34.62
CA GLY A 124 27.86 -13.45 -35.87
C GLY A 124 26.89 -12.87 -36.88
N THR A 125 27.20 -12.93 -38.16
CA THR A 125 26.46 -12.29 -39.27
C THR A 125 24.99 -12.75 -39.41
N ASN A 126 24.54 -13.71 -38.60
CA ASN A 126 23.18 -14.29 -38.57
C ASN A 126 22.55 -14.34 -37.15
N GLY A 127 22.89 -13.39 -36.26
CA GLY A 127 22.25 -13.30 -34.94
C GLY A 127 20.83 -12.73 -35.00
N ALA A 128 19.92 -13.21 -34.14
CA ALA A 128 18.59 -12.63 -34.00
C ALA A 128 18.68 -11.16 -33.55
N LEU A 129 17.98 -10.26 -34.26
CA LEU A 129 17.90 -8.86 -33.85
C LEU A 129 17.10 -8.73 -32.54
N PRO A 130 17.51 -7.85 -31.62
CA PRO A 130 16.78 -7.62 -30.38
C PRO A 130 15.39 -7.04 -30.69
N ASN A 131 14.37 -7.52 -29.97
CA ASN A 131 12.97 -7.10 -30.12
C ASN A 131 12.30 -6.98 -28.74
N GLY A 132 11.17 -6.27 -28.67
CA GLY A 132 10.41 -6.05 -27.44
C GLY A 132 11.21 -5.24 -26.43
N ALA A 133 11.42 -5.79 -25.23
CA ALA A 133 12.10 -5.09 -24.15
C ALA A 133 13.63 -5.01 -24.37
N PHE A 134 14.19 -5.81 -25.27
CA PHE A 134 15.62 -5.79 -25.57
C PHE A 134 15.92 -4.88 -26.76
N TYR A 135 17.00 -4.11 -26.66
CA TYR A 135 17.49 -3.26 -27.75
C TYR A 135 19.00 -3.05 -27.68
N THR A 136 19.55 -2.47 -28.74
CA THR A 136 20.96 -2.09 -28.83
C THR A 136 21.05 -0.59 -29.08
N ASN A 137 21.86 0.13 -28.29
CA ASN A 137 22.11 1.55 -28.48
C ASN A 137 23.49 1.76 -29.11
N GLY A 138 23.56 1.56 -30.42
CA GLY A 138 24.78 1.70 -31.21
C GLY A 138 25.75 0.51 -31.11
N VAL A 139 26.62 0.41 -32.11
CA VAL A 139 27.76 -0.51 -32.13
C VAL A 139 28.98 0.30 -31.76
N THR A 140 29.68 -0.09 -30.70
CA THR A 140 31.01 0.45 -30.41
C THR A 140 32.03 -0.50 -31.04
N PRO A 141 32.78 -0.10 -32.08
CA PRO A 141 33.85 -0.92 -32.61
C PRO A 141 34.92 -1.10 -31.53
N VAL A 142 35.20 -2.34 -31.13
CA VAL A 142 36.28 -2.63 -30.18
C VAL A 142 37.04 -3.82 -30.73
N GLY A 143 38.25 -3.58 -31.24
CA GLY A 143 39.06 -4.60 -31.89
C GLY A 143 39.49 -5.69 -30.91
N PHE A 144 39.31 -6.94 -31.31
CA PHE A 144 39.90 -8.07 -30.61
C PHE A 144 41.38 -8.18 -30.99
N TYR A 145 42.26 -8.34 -30.01
CA TYR A 145 43.66 -8.70 -30.27
C TYR A 145 43.72 -10.16 -30.77
N SER A 146 43.69 -10.33 -32.08
CA SER A 146 44.56 -11.19 -32.91
C SER A 146 43.85 -11.65 -34.19
N GLY A 147 44.41 -11.25 -35.33
CA GLY A 147 44.09 -11.74 -36.68
C GLY A 147 42.86 -11.13 -37.35
N ASN A 148 43.05 -10.05 -38.13
CA ASN A 148 42.20 -9.47 -39.20
C ASN A 148 40.67 -9.32 -39.04
N ASP A 149 40.05 -9.80 -37.96
CA ASP A 149 38.62 -9.71 -37.66
C ASP A 149 38.35 -8.49 -36.78
N VAL A 150 37.89 -7.39 -37.37
CA VAL A 150 37.32 -6.27 -36.61
C VAL A 150 35.86 -6.61 -36.26
N ARG A 151 35.64 -7.19 -35.08
CA ARG A 151 34.28 -7.43 -34.56
C ARG A 151 33.91 -6.31 -33.57
N GLY A 152 32.83 -5.57 -33.86
CA GLY A 152 32.30 -4.57 -32.93
C GLY A 152 31.59 -5.22 -31.75
N TRP A 153 31.64 -4.58 -30.57
CA TRP A 153 30.77 -4.95 -29.46
C TRP A 153 29.48 -4.14 -29.57
N THR A 154 28.35 -4.79 -29.30
CA THR A 154 27.06 -4.11 -29.20
C THR A 154 26.55 -4.30 -27.78
N MET A 155 26.31 -3.19 -27.08
CA MET A 155 25.67 -3.26 -25.77
C MET A 155 24.19 -3.58 -25.95
N SER A 156 23.72 -4.60 -25.24
CA SER A 156 22.30 -4.91 -25.15
C SER A 156 21.73 -4.29 -23.90
N TYR A 157 20.61 -3.61 -24.07
CA TYR A 157 19.87 -2.91 -23.03
C TYR A 157 18.52 -3.59 -22.85
N PHE A 158 18.00 -3.50 -21.63
CA PHE A 158 16.66 -3.93 -21.28
C PHE A 158 15.86 -2.71 -20.86
N ASP A 159 14.74 -2.50 -21.52
CA ASP A 159 13.74 -1.49 -21.19
C ASP A 159 12.35 -2.04 -21.51
N ALA A 160 11.61 -2.40 -20.46
CA ALA A 160 10.26 -2.96 -20.59
C ALA A 160 9.25 -1.98 -21.21
N SER A 161 9.50 -0.66 -21.13
CA SER A 161 8.62 0.37 -21.69
C SER A 161 8.49 0.28 -23.22
N ARG A 162 9.50 -0.30 -23.89
CA ARG A 162 9.48 -0.57 -25.34
C ARG A 162 8.45 -1.63 -25.75
N SER A 163 8.12 -2.54 -24.84
CA SER A 163 7.09 -3.57 -25.08
C SER A 163 5.69 -3.06 -24.73
N ASN A 164 5.57 -2.19 -23.72
CA ASN A 164 4.31 -1.65 -23.28
C ASN A 164 4.52 -0.37 -22.45
N SER A 165 3.79 0.70 -22.77
CA SER A 165 3.90 1.99 -22.10
C SER A 165 3.46 2.00 -20.63
N ILE A 166 2.86 0.91 -20.12
CA ILE A 166 2.56 0.77 -18.68
C ILE A 166 3.83 0.64 -17.84
N TYR A 167 4.94 0.19 -18.42
CA TYR A 167 6.25 0.24 -17.78
C TYR A 167 6.80 1.65 -18.01
N SER A 168 7.06 2.39 -16.93
CA SER A 168 7.62 3.74 -17.01
C SER A 168 8.41 4.09 -15.75
N ASP A 169 9.40 4.96 -15.89
CA ASP A 169 10.20 5.45 -14.76
C ASP A 169 9.42 6.37 -13.80
N SER A 170 8.23 6.82 -14.22
CA SER A 170 7.36 7.69 -13.40
C SER A 170 6.54 6.91 -12.36
N VAL A 171 6.62 5.58 -12.36
CA VAL A 171 5.89 4.72 -11.41
C VAL A 171 6.87 3.76 -10.75
N THR A 172 6.96 3.80 -9.42
CA THR A 172 7.92 2.99 -8.64
C THR A 172 7.31 1.74 -8.03
N THR A 173 6.01 1.52 -8.19
CA THR A 173 5.27 0.39 -7.64
C THR A 173 4.46 -0.34 -8.71
N VAL A 174 4.25 -1.65 -8.54
CA VAL A 174 3.33 -2.40 -9.41
C VAL A 174 1.90 -2.12 -8.97
N GLN A 175 1.12 -1.54 -9.88
CA GLN A 175 -0.29 -1.23 -9.65
C GLN A 175 -1.14 -1.71 -10.83
N PRO A 176 -2.25 -2.44 -10.60
CA PRO A 176 -3.25 -2.65 -11.62
C PRO A 176 -3.99 -1.33 -11.91
N LYS A 177 -4.82 -1.32 -12.97
CA LYS A 177 -5.82 -0.24 -13.12
C LYS A 177 -6.74 -0.26 -11.89
N ALA A 178 -6.83 0.86 -11.19
CA ALA A 178 -7.58 0.97 -9.94
C ALA A 178 -8.35 2.29 -9.86
N LEU A 179 -9.35 2.32 -8.98
CA LEU A 179 -10.05 3.53 -8.52
C LEU A 179 -9.77 3.70 -7.03
N THR A 180 -9.65 4.94 -6.57
CA THR A 180 -9.50 5.24 -5.15
C THR A 180 -10.86 5.49 -4.49
N SER A 181 -10.93 5.17 -3.20
CA SER A 181 -12.07 5.40 -2.33
C SER A 181 -11.55 5.82 -0.97
N ILE A 182 -12.36 6.50 -0.16
CA ILE A 182 -11.99 6.89 1.20
C ILE A 182 -12.03 5.64 2.09
N ALA A 183 -10.86 5.22 2.57
CA ALA A 183 -10.73 4.21 3.61
C ALA A 183 -11.10 4.84 4.96
N GLN A 184 -12.08 4.26 5.63
CA GLN A 184 -12.62 4.79 6.89
C GLN A 184 -12.94 3.66 7.87
N ILE A 185 -12.99 4.01 9.15
CA ILE A 185 -13.16 3.08 10.28
C ILE A 185 -14.40 3.50 11.06
N LYS A 186 -15.32 2.57 11.31
CA LYS A 186 -16.48 2.80 12.20
C LYS A 186 -16.02 2.87 13.65
N TYR A 187 -16.41 3.90 14.42
CA TYR A 187 -15.98 4.10 15.82
C TYR A 187 -17.08 3.97 16.87
#